data_AF-A0A496USR2-F1
#
_entry.id   AF-A0A496USR2-F1
#
_cell.length_a   1.000
_cell.length_b   1.000
_cell.length_c   1.000
_cell.angle_alpha   90.00
_cell.angle_beta   90.00
_cell.angle_gamma   90.00
#
_symmetry.space_group_name_H-M   'P 1'
#
loop_
_entity.id
_entity.type
_entity.pdbx_description
1 polymer ?
#
loop_
_entity_poly.entity_id
_entity_poly.type
_entity_poly.pdbx_seq_one_letter_code
_entity_poly.pdbx_strand_id
1 'polypeptide(L)'
;MTVQTDTGERELSQAETARLRCDAIICKPGERNKATIPPSTRREVLARDHHQCQFPSCGRTRFLEVHHIQARARGGTNHPDNLTTLCSACHRLRHERSADTMCAAGY
;
A
#
# COMPACT_ATOMS: atom_id res chain seq x y z
N MET A 1 -16.30 -4.96 5.96
CA MET A 1 -15.88 -6.36 5.69
C MET A 1 -15.78 -7.04 7.04
N THR A 2 -16.36 -8.22 7.24
CA THR A 2 -16.21 -8.93 8.51
C THR A 2 -15.01 -9.87 8.45
N VAL A 3 -14.28 -9.98 9.57
CA VAL A 3 -13.16 -10.91 9.74
C VAL A 3 -13.40 -11.76 10.98
N GLN A 4 -13.06 -13.04 10.87
CA GLN A 4 -13.06 -13.95 12.01
C GLN A 4 -11.75 -13.79 12.77
N THR A 5 -11.84 -13.59 14.07
CA THR A 5 -10.70 -13.52 15.00
C THR A 5 -10.86 -14.56 16.10
N ASP A 6 -9.82 -14.79 16.89
CA ASP A 6 -9.84 -15.66 18.08
C ASP A 6 -10.86 -15.22 19.14
N THR A 7 -11.26 -13.95 19.13
CA THR A 7 -12.25 -13.36 20.04
C THR A 7 -13.65 -13.23 19.43
N GLY A 8 -13.85 -13.78 18.23
CA GLY A 8 -15.14 -13.76 17.51
C GLY A 8 -15.11 -12.92 16.24
N GLU A 9 -16.31 -12.65 15.71
CA GLU A 9 -16.47 -11.88 14.48
C GLU A 9 -16.37 -10.38 14.73
N ARG A 10 -15.57 -9.70 13.90
CA ARG A 10 -15.41 -8.25 13.97
C ARG A 10 -15.72 -7.61 12.62
N GLU A 11 -16.52 -6.56 12.67
CA GLU A 11 -16.75 -5.68 11.52
C GLU A 11 -15.58 -4.68 11.39
N LEU A 12 -15.03 -4.59 10.18
CA LEU A 12 -13.95 -3.64 9.86
C LEU A 12 -14.50 -2.42 9.14
N SER A 13 -13.96 -1.26 9.53
CA SER A 13 -14.18 0.01 8.85
C SER A 13 -13.71 -0.02 7.39
N GLN A 14 -14.15 0.98 6.62
CA GLN A 14 -13.75 1.12 5.22
C GLN A 14 -12.23 1.29 5.09
N ALA A 15 -11.60 2.09 5.96
CA ALA A 15 -10.16 2.32 5.95
C ALA A 15 -9.36 1.05 6.29
N GLU A 16 -9.79 0.30 7.31
CA GLU A 16 -9.18 -1.00 7.65
C GLU A 16 -9.31 -1.99 6.49
N THR A 17 -10.51 -2.08 5.89
CA THR A 17 -10.76 -2.93 4.73
C THR A 17 -9.90 -2.54 3.53
N ALA A 18 -9.76 -1.24 3.25
CA ALA A 18 -8.93 -0.72 2.15
C ALA A 18 -7.44 -1.02 2.36
N ARG A 19 -6.96 -0.87 3.60
CA ARG A 19 -5.58 -1.18 3.95
C ARG A 19 -5.27 -2.67 3.79
N LEU A 20 -6.15 -3.55 4.27
CA LEU A 20 -5.99 -5.00 4.11
C LEU A 20 -5.91 -5.43 2.64
N ARG A 21 -6.66 -4.74 1.77
CA ARG A 21 -6.71 -5.03 0.32
C ARG A 21 -5.51 -4.49 -0.45
N CYS A 22 -4.77 -3.53 0.11
CA CYS A 22 -3.73 -2.81 -0.59
C CYS A 22 -2.55 -3.71 -0.96
N ASP A 23 -1.91 -4.30 0.06
CA ASP A 23 -0.78 -5.23 -0.09
C ASP A 23 -1.20 -6.67 0.17
N ALA A 24 -2.45 -6.98 -0.19
CA ALA A 24 -3.03 -8.30 0.00
C ALA A 24 -2.15 -9.37 -0.61
N ILE A 25 -1.83 -10.39 0.19
CA ILE A 25 -1.20 -11.60 -0.29
C ILE A 25 -2.26 -12.44 -0.99
N ILE A 26 -2.20 -12.46 -2.33
CA ILE A 26 -3.10 -13.28 -3.14
C ILE A 26 -2.44 -14.65 -3.35
N CYS A 27 -2.81 -15.60 -2.50
CA CYS A 27 -2.47 -17.01 -2.67
C CYS A 27 -3.58 -17.71 -3.46
N LYS A 28 -3.24 -18.34 -4.58
CA LYS A 28 -4.14 -19.22 -5.32
C LYS A 28 -3.72 -20.68 -5.09
N PRO A 29 -4.65 -21.60 -4.82
CA PRO A 29 -4.32 -23.02 -4.66
C PRO A 29 -3.54 -23.54 -5.88
N GLY A 30 -2.43 -24.24 -5.63
CA GLY A 30 -1.59 -24.82 -6.69
C GLY A 30 -0.68 -23.84 -7.43
N GLU A 31 -0.76 -22.53 -7.17
CA GLU A 31 0.15 -21.53 -7.76
C GLU A 31 1.21 -21.07 -6.77
N ARG A 32 2.41 -20.71 -7.28
CA ARG A 32 3.43 -20.04 -6.48
C ARG A 32 2.93 -18.68 -6.01
N ASN A 33 3.18 -18.36 -4.75
CA ASN A 33 2.89 -17.04 -4.20
C ASN A 33 3.72 -15.95 -4.92
N LYS A 34 3.04 -15.08 -5.67
CA LYS A 34 3.63 -13.91 -6.35
C LYS A 34 3.39 -12.60 -5.59
N ALA A 35 2.89 -12.65 -4.35
CA ALA A 35 2.56 -11.46 -3.59
C ALA A 35 3.79 -10.69 -3.13
N THR A 36 4.91 -11.35 -2.92
CA THR A 36 6.15 -10.69 -2.48
C THR A 36 6.75 -9.90 -3.64
N ILE A 37 6.90 -8.58 -3.46
CA ILE A 37 7.67 -7.73 -4.37
C ILE A 37 9.11 -8.27 -4.41
N PRO A 38 9.66 -8.59 -5.59
CA PRO A 38 11.03 -9.08 -5.68
C PRO A 38 12.02 -8.10 -5.06
N PRO A 39 13.07 -8.57 -4.35
CA PRO A 39 14.04 -7.67 -3.73
C PRO A 39 14.73 -6.72 -4.72
N SER A 40 14.92 -7.14 -5.97
CA SER A 40 15.45 -6.29 -7.05
C SER A 40 14.50 -5.13 -7.35
N THR A 41 13.23 -5.40 -7.63
CA THR A 41 12.19 -4.41 -7.87
C THR A 41 12.05 -3.45 -6.68
N ARG A 42 12.08 -3.97 -5.45
CA ARG A 42 12.04 -3.13 -4.25
C ARG A 42 13.20 -2.13 -4.20
N ARG A 43 14.43 -2.60 -4.49
CA ARG A 43 15.62 -1.74 -4.52
C ARG A 43 15.54 -0.70 -5.64
N GLU A 44 15.07 -1.11 -6.82
CA GLU A 44 14.87 -0.23 -7.97
C GLU A 44 13.91 0.92 -7.64
N VAL A 45 12.74 0.61 -7.09
CA VAL A 45 11.73 1.60 -6.70
C VAL A 45 12.27 2.56 -5.63
N LEU A 46 12.95 2.04 -4.61
CA LEU A 46 13.56 2.89 -3.57
C LEU A 46 14.67 3.80 -4.12
N ALA A 47 15.48 3.30 -5.06
CA ALA A 47 16.51 4.10 -5.71
C ALA A 47 15.91 5.20 -6.58
N ARG A 48 14.90 4.87 -7.41
CA ARG A 48 14.13 5.82 -8.23
C ARG A 48 13.52 6.92 -7.36
N ASP A 49 12.97 6.54 -6.22
CA ASP A 49 12.29 7.44 -5.29
C ASP A 49 13.27 8.13 -4.30
N HIS A 50 14.57 8.07 -4.57
CA HIS A 50 15.64 8.69 -3.76
C HIS A 50 15.61 8.32 -2.26
N HIS A 51 15.12 7.12 -1.93
CA HIS A 51 14.89 6.68 -0.57
C HIS A 51 14.06 7.69 0.24
N GLN A 52 13.03 8.25 -0.39
CA GLN A 52 12.15 9.27 0.19
C GLN A 52 10.68 8.94 -0.08
N CYS A 53 9.85 9.28 0.91
CA CYS A 53 8.41 9.21 0.79
C CYS A 53 7.93 10.15 -0.34
N GLN A 54 7.24 9.57 -1.32
CA GLN A 54 6.69 10.29 -2.48
C GLN A 54 5.34 10.95 -2.20
N PHE A 55 4.84 10.89 -0.96
CA PHE A 55 3.63 11.61 -0.59
C PHE A 55 3.91 13.13 -0.63
N PRO A 56 3.03 13.95 -1.25
CA PRO A 56 3.22 15.40 -1.32
C PRO A 56 3.55 15.99 0.04
N SER A 57 4.56 16.87 0.12
CA SER A 57 5.02 17.55 1.35
C SER A 57 5.58 16.66 2.48
N CYS A 58 5.78 15.35 2.28
CA CYS A 58 6.32 14.47 3.32
C CYS A 58 7.86 14.42 3.36
N GLY A 59 8.51 13.98 2.27
CA GLY A 59 9.98 13.90 2.17
C GLY A 59 10.70 12.99 3.19
N ARG A 60 9.96 12.22 4.01
CA ARG A 60 10.56 11.38 5.06
C ARG A 60 11.43 10.28 4.45
N THR A 61 12.59 10.00 5.04
CA THR A 61 13.58 9.01 4.59
C THR A 61 13.64 7.74 5.43
N ARG A 62 12.82 7.64 6.48
CA ARG A 62 12.79 6.50 7.41
C ARG A 62 11.42 5.82 7.39
N PHE A 63 11.41 4.54 7.77
CA PHE A 63 10.21 3.69 7.82
C PHE A 63 9.50 3.66 6.46
N LEU A 64 10.27 3.35 5.41
CA LEU A 64 9.82 3.35 4.03
C LEU A 64 9.29 1.98 3.61
N GLU A 65 8.14 2.01 2.98
CA GLU A 65 7.41 0.87 2.44
C GLU A 65 7.18 1.10 0.94
N VAL A 66 7.24 0.02 0.17
CA VAL A 66 6.87 0.05 -1.25
C VAL A 66 5.40 -0.31 -1.36
N HIS A 67 4.63 0.63 -1.88
CA HIS A 67 3.18 0.60 -1.93
C HIS A 67 2.68 0.46 -3.37
N HIS A 68 1.64 -0.34 -3.56
CA HIS A 68 1.00 -0.51 -4.86
C HIS A 68 0.03 0.65 -5.17
N ILE A 69 0.24 1.35 -6.28
CA ILE A 69 -0.64 2.45 -6.72
C ILE A 69 -2.05 1.92 -7.03
N GLN A 70 -2.13 0.88 -7.86
CA GLN A 70 -3.31 0.04 -7.99
C GLN A 70 -3.22 -1.10 -6.97
N ALA A 71 -4.19 -1.15 -6.05
CA ALA A 71 -4.23 -2.17 -5.00
C ALA A 71 -4.14 -3.60 -5.56
N ARG A 72 -3.43 -4.49 -4.85
CA ARG A 72 -3.29 -5.90 -5.23
C ARG A 72 -4.64 -6.59 -5.38
N ALA A 73 -5.56 -6.36 -4.45
CA ALA A 73 -6.91 -6.93 -4.52
C ALA A 73 -7.72 -6.48 -5.75
N ARG A 74 -7.29 -5.41 -6.45
CA ARG A 74 -7.88 -4.93 -7.71
C ARG A 74 -7.05 -5.31 -8.94
N GLY A 75 -6.10 -6.24 -8.80
CA GLY A 75 -5.27 -6.73 -9.90
C GLY A 75 -3.94 -5.99 -10.11
N GLY A 76 -3.53 -5.11 -9.19
CA GLY A 76 -2.25 -4.40 -9.30
C GLY A 76 -1.04 -5.33 -9.41
N THR A 77 -0.07 -5.00 -10.26
CA THR A 77 1.13 -5.79 -10.49
C THR A 77 2.30 -5.33 -9.62
N ASN A 78 3.34 -6.16 -9.50
CA ASN A 78 4.61 -5.78 -8.87
C ASN A 78 5.55 -5.04 -9.85
N HIS A 79 5.03 -4.52 -10.97
CA HIS A 79 5.84 -3.76 -11.91
C HIS A 79 6.27 -2.43 -11.26
N PRO A 80 7.52 -1.97 -11.41
CA PRO A 80 8.00 -0.71 -10.81
C PRO A 80 7.07 0.49 -11.04
N ASP A 81 6.42 0.58 -12.19
CA ASP A 81 5.48 1.67 -12.53
C ASP A 81 4.20 1.66 -11.68
N ASN A 82 3.80 0.50 -11.16
CA ASN A 82 2.67 0.38 -10.25
C ASN A 82 3.10 0.49 -8.78
N LEU A 83 4.37 0.79 -8.50
CA LEU A 83 4.92 0.84 -7.15
C LEU A 83 5.40 2.26 -6.82
N THR A 84 5.25 2.67 -5.57
CA THR A 84 5.73 3.96 -5.05
C THR A 84 6.22 3.81 -3.62
N THR A 85 7.20 4.62 -3.23
CA THR A 85 7.73 4.64 -1.87
C THR A 85 6.91 5.56 -0.98
N LEU A 86 6.39 5.04 0.13
CA LEU A 86 5.67 5.82 1.15
C LEU A 86 6.27 5.52 2.53
N CYS A 87 6.23 6.49 3.45
CA CYS A 87 6.48 6.18 4.86
C CYS A 87 5.23 5.53 5.48
N SER A 88 5.39 4.75 6.55
CA SER A 88 4.27 4.04 7.20
C SER A 88 3.10 4.96 7.61
N ALA A 89 3.38 6.22 7.95
CA ALA A 89 2.35 7.22 8.28
C ALA A 89 1.55 7.65 7.03
N CYS A 90 2.23 8.00 5.94
CA CYS A 90 1.57 8.35 4.68
C CYS A 90 0.87 7.16 4.04
N HIS A 91 1.41 5.95 4.22
CA HIS A 91 0.76 4.72 3.78
C HIS A 91 -0.59 4.53 4.49
N ARG A 92 -0.64 4.72 5.82
CA ARG A 92 -1.90 4.67 6.57
C ARG A 92 -2.88 5.76 6.14
N LEU A 93 -2.40 7.00 6.02
CA LEU A 93 -3.22 8.15 5.62
C LEU A 93 -3.90 7.95 4.25
N ARG A 94 -3.22 7.28 3.32
CA ARG A 94 -3.77 6.98 1.99
C ARG A 94 -5.03 6.13 2.06
N HIS A 95 -5.19 5.31 3.10
CA HIS A 95 -6.38 4.49 3.31
C HIS A 95 -7.45 5.17 4.18
N GLU A 96 -7.04 6.01 5.13
CA GLU A 96 -7.96 6.78 5.97
C GLU A 96 -8.71 7.87 5.18
N ARG A 97 -8.09 8.44 4.13
CA ARG A 97 -8.66 9.53 3.32
C ARG A 97 -9.23 9.10 1.95
N SER A 98 -9.69 7.86 1.80
CA SER A 98 -10.24 7.38 0.51
C SER A 98 -11.71 7.77 0.29
N ALA A 99 -11.97 9.07 0.14
CA ALA A 99 -13.00 9.63 -0.74
C ALA A 99 -12.54 11.06 -1.11
N ASP A 100 -12.11 11.24 -2.36
CA ASP A 100 -12.08 12.51 -3.09
C ASP A 100 -11.70 13.77 -2.28
N THR A 101 -10.41 13.98 -2.05
CA THR A 101 -9.93 15.36 -1.86
C THR A 101 -8.54 15.49 -2.44
N MET A 102 -8.50 15.82 -3.74
CA MET A 102 -7.47 16.71 -4.24
C MET A 102 -7.34 17.87 -3.26
N CYS A 103 -6.09 18.12 -2.88
CA CYS A 103 -5.66 19.24 -2.07
C CYS A 103 -6.36 20.55 -2.49
N ALA A 104 -7.36 20.98 -1.73
CA ALA A 104 -7.71 22.39 -1.59
C ALA A 104 -7.19 22.85 -0.22
N ALA A 105 -5.87 22.95 -0.09
CA ALA A 105 -5.23 23.69 0.98
C ALA A 105 -3.76 23.99 0.62
N GLY A 106 -3.54 25.19 0.08
CA GLY A 106 -2.33 25.96 0.38
C GLY A 106 -1.26 26.06 -0.71
N TYR A 107 -1.56 26.78 -1.79
CA TYR A 107 -0.81 27.98 -2.20
C TYR A 107 -1.82 29.04 -2.61
#